data_AF-A0A840YQQ6-F1
#
_entry.id   AF-A0A840YQQ6-F1
#
_cell.length_a   1.000
_cell.length_b   1.000
_cell.length_c   1.000
_cell.angle_alpha   90.00
_cell.angle_beta   90.00
_cell.angle_gamma   90.00
#
_symmetry.space_group_name_H-M   'P 1'
#
loop_
_entity.id
_entity.type
_entity.pdbx_description
1 polymer ?
#
loop_
_entity_poly.entity_id
_entity_poly.type
_entity_poly.pdbx_seq_one_letter_code
_entity_poly.pdbx_strand_id
1 'polypeptide(L)'
;MTILPLALASLLTVNFWTLLRFRDDKRRAVAGKRRVPERDLLTLALFGGTPAAFLARHLFRHKTRKQPFSTYLQLVAMVQLGAIAGLAWTFAI
;
A
#
# COMPACT_ATOMS: atom_id res chain seq x y z
N MET A 1 15.65 8.81 -21.11
CA MET A 1 15.61 7.33 -21.04
C MET A 1 15.93 6.75 -19.65
N THR A 2 16.26 7.57 -18.64
CA THR A 2 16.69 7.10 -17.30
C THR A 2 15.67 7.30 -16.18
N ILE A 3 14.77 8.27 -16.29
CA ILE A 3 13.79 8.58 -15.23
C ILE A 3 12.74 7.49 -15.07
N LEU A 4 12.24 6.92 -16.18
CA LEU A 4 11.23 5.87 -16.17
C LEU A 4 11.70 4.58 -15.46
N PRO A 5 12.88 3.99 -15.78
CA PRO A 5 13.35 2.81 -15.06
C PRO A 5 13.63 3.07 -13.58
N LEU A 6 14.12 4.27 -13.22
CA LEU A 6 14.32 4.66 -11.81
C LEU A 6 12.98 4.74 -11.05
N ALA A 7 11.94 5.31 -11.68
CA ALA A 7 10.60 5.37 -11.09
C ALA A 7 9.97 3.98 -10.92
N LEU A 8 10.16 3.07 -11.89
CA LEU A 8 9.70 1.69 -11.76
C LEU A 8 10.46 0.94 -10.66
N ALA A 9 11.78 1.09 -10.59
CA ALA A 9 12.60 0.48 -9.55
C ALA A 9 12.22 0.97 -8.14
N SER A 10 11.93 2.26 -7.98
CA SER A 10 11.49 2.82 -6.69
C SER A 10 10.11 2.29 -6.30
N LEU A 11 9.16 2.22 -7.23
CA LEU A 11 7.84 1.62 -7.00
C LEU A 11 7.93 0.14 -6.60
N LEU A 12 8.77 -0.65 -7.30
CA LEU A 12 8.99 -2.05 -6.94
C LEU A 12 9.57 -2.19 -5.53
N THR A 13 10.53 -1.35 -5.18
CA THR A 13 11.15 -1.34 -3.85
C THR A 13 10.12 -1.01 -2.76
N VAL A 14 9.31 0.03 -2.95
CA VAL A 14 8.24 0.43 -2.01
C VAL A 14 7.21 -0.68 -1.86
N ASN A 15 6.80 -1.33 -2.96
CA ASN A 15 5.85 -2.43 -2.94
C ASN A 15 6.41 -3.67 -2.21
N PHE A 16 7.67 -4.03 -2.48
CA PHE A 16 8.34 -5.12 -1.78
C PHE A 16 8.45 -4.83 -0.27
N TRP A 17 8.86 -3.62 0.10
CA TRP A 17 8.94 -3.20 1.50
C TRP A 17 7.58 -3.22 2.20
N THR A 18 6.53 -2.77 1.51
CA THR A 18 5.15 -2.82 2.00
C THR A 18 4.72 -4.25 2.30
N LEU A 19 4.96 -5.19 1.37
CA LEU A 19 4.65 -6.61 1.57
C LEU A 19 5.38 -7.19 2.81
N LEU A 20 6.66 -6.87 2.96
CA LEU A 20 7.46 -7.31 4.11
C LEU A 20 6.91 -6.76 5.43
N ARG A 21 6.49 -5.49 5.46
CA ARG A 21 5.96 -4.88 6.68
C ARG A 21 4.65 -5.52 7.13
N PHE A 22 3.77 -5.86 6.20
CA PHE A 22 2.54 -6.61 6.50
C PHE A 22 2.85 -8.04 6.99
N ARG A 23 3.85 -8.71 6.40
CA ARG A 23 4.30 -10.03 6.85
C ARG A 23 4.86 -9.97 8.27
N ASP A 24 5.68 -8.97 8.57
CA ASP A 24 6.25 -8.74 9.90
C ASP A 24 5.15 -8.46 10.94
N ASP A 25 4.16 -7.64 10.61
CA ASP A 25 3.02 -7.42 11.51
C ASP A 25 2.27 -8.73 11.82
N LYS A 26 2.02 -9.57 10.79
CA LYS A 26 1.41 -10.89 11.00
C LYS A 26 2.27 -11.78 11.89
N ARG A 27 3.59 -11.79 11.71
CA ARG A 27 4.52 -12.56 12.56
C ARG A 27 4.50 -12.07 14.01
N ARG A 28 4.52 -10.75 14.23
CA ARG A 28 4.41 -10.14 15.56
C ARG A 28 3.08 -10.49 16.23
N ALA A 29 1.99 -10.49 15.46
CA ALA A 29 0.67 -10.89 15.93
C ALA A 29 0.61 -12.34 16.41
N VAL A 30 1.29 -13.27 15.72
CA VAL A 30 1.40 -14.68 16.14
C VAL A 30 2.31 -14.84 17.35
N ALA A 31 3.42 -14.10 17.40
CA ALA A 31 4.39 -14.15 18.49
C ALA A 31 3.97 -13.36 19.76
N GLY A 32 2.74 -12.82 19.81
CA GLY A 32 2.27 -12.00 20.94
C GLY A 32 3.03 -10.68 21.14
N LYS A 33 3.82 -10.24 20.15
CA LYS A 33 4.63 -9.02 20.21
C LYS A 33 3.80 -7.79 19.87
N ARG A 34 4.31 -6.61 20.23
CA ARG A 34 3.73 -5.31 19.85
C ARG A 34 3.57 -5.24 18.33
N ARG A 35 2.32 -5.06 17.88
CA ARG A 35 1.95 -4.92 16.46
C ARG A 35 2.43 -3.60 15.87
N VAL A 36 2.57 -3.59 14.56
CA VAL A 36 2.90 -2.39 13.78
C VAL A 36 1.70 -1.43 13.80
N PRO A 37 1.92 -0.13 14.05
CA PRO A 37 0.86 0.87 13.95
C PRO A 37 0.22 0.86 12.55
N GLU A 38 -1.11 0.93 12.50
CA GLU A 38 -1.85 0.95 11.23
C GLU A 38 -1.46 2.15 10.35
N ARG A 39 -1.15 3.28 10.97
CA ARG A 39 -0.68 4.48 10.29
C ARG A 39 0.55 4.20 9.41
N ASP A 40 1.53 3.45 9.91
CA ASP A 40 2.78 3.19 9.19
C ASP A 40 2.50 2.37 7.92
N LEU A 41 1.57 1.40 8.00
CA LEU A 41 1.15 0.58 6.87
C LEU A 41 0.36 1.40 5.84
N LEU A 42 -0.50 2.32 6.29
CA LEU A 42 -1.25 3.22 5.41
C LEU A 42 -0.35 4.25 4.74
N THR A 43 0.66 4.75 5.43
CA THR A 43 1.66 5.67 4.86
C THR A 43 2.44 5.00 3.72
N LEU A 44 2.85 3.73 3.89
CA LEU A 44 3.48 2.96 2.81
C LEU A 44 2.57 2.78 1.61
N ALA A 45 1.29 2.51 1.83
CA ALA A 45 0.30 2.43 0.76
C ALA A 45 0.15 3.79 0.04
N LEU A 46 0.13 4.90 0.78
CA LEU A 46 0.02 6.25 0.22
C LEU A 46 1.19 6.61 -0.72
N PHE A 47 2.41 6.18 -0.39
CA PHE A 47 3.61 6.40 -1.21
C PHE A 47 3.78 5.41 -2.39
N GLY A 48 2.72 4.71 -2.79
CA GLY A 48 2.72 3.83 -3.96
C GLY A 48 2.83 2.33 -3.64
N GLY A 49 2.80 1.96 -2.35
CA GLY A 49 2.73 0.57 -1.91
C GLY A 49 1.32 -0.04 -1.96
N THR A 50 0.32 0.69 -2.45
CA THR A 50 -1.10 0.30 -2.51
C THR A 50 -1.35 -1.08 -3.12
N PRO A 51 -0.79 -1.43 -4.30
CA PRO A 51 -1.03 -2.76 -4.87
C PRO A 51 -0.44 -3.87 -4.00
N ALA A 52 0.77 -3.70 -3.47
CA ALA A 52 1.34 -4.64 -2.50
C ALA A 52 0.55 -4.69 -1.19
N ALA A 53 -0.01 -3.58 -0.72
CA ALA A 53 -0.84 -3.55 0.49
C ALA A 53 -2.13 -4.36 0.31
N PHE A 54 -2.81 -4.26 -0.84
CA PHE A 54 -3.97 -5.11 -1.15
C PHE A 54 -3.58 -6.59 -1.29
N LEU A 55 -2.48 -6.87 -1.99
CA LEU A 55 -1.97 -8.22 -2.14
C LEU A 55 -1.60 -8.84 -0.77
N ALA A 56 -0.89 -8.10 0.08
CA ALA A 56 -0.56 -8.50 1.44
C ALA A 56 -1.80 -8.77 2.28
N ARG A 57 -2.84 -7.92 2.14
CA ARG A 57 -4.12 -8.07 2.82
C ARG A 57 -4.79 -9.40 2.47
N HIS A 58 -4.77 -9.76 1.19
CA HIS A 58 -5.31 -11.02 0.68
C HIS A 58 -4.48 -12.22 1.15
N LEU A 59 -3.15 -12.19 0.94
CA LEU A 59 -2.23 -13.29 1.26
C LEU A 59 -2.20 -13.61 2.77
N PHE A 60 -2.10 -12.60 3.63
CA PHE A 60 -1.95 -12.82 5.07
C PHE A 60 -3.29 -12.81 5.83
N ARG A 61 -4.40 -12.64 5.11
CA ARG A 61 -5.76 -12.38 5.65
C ARG A 61 -5.71 -11.30 6.72
N HIS A 62 -4.93 -10.25 6.44
CA HIS A 62 -4.58 -9.24 7.43
C HIS A 62 -5.69 -8.20 7.51
N LYS A 63 -6.37 -8.13 8.67
CA LYS A 63 -7.40 -7.11 8.98
C LYS A 63 -8.39 -6.83 7.83
N THR A 64 -8.87 -7.88 7.18
CA THR A 64 -9.82 -7.77 6.05
C THR A 64 -11.22 -7.31 6.48
N ARG A 65 -11.60 -7.53 7.76
CA ARG A 65 -12.89 -7.10 8.33
C ARG A 65 -12.77 -6.06 9.45
N LYS A 66 -11.58 -5.86 10.02
CA LYS A 66 -11.42 -4.88 11.11
C LYS A 66 -11.36 -3.47 10.52
N GLN A 67 -12.42 -2.71 10.75
CA GLN A 67 -12.43 -1.27 10.56
C GLN A 67 -11.66 -0.59 11.71
N PRO A 68 -10.99 0.56 11.46
CA PRO A 68 -11.09 1.43 10.28
C PRO A 68 -10.06 1.19 9.16
N PHE A 69 -9.13 0.24 9.33
CA PHE A 69 -8.00 0.04 8.41
C PHE A 69 -8.41 -0.22 6.95
N SER A 70 -9.41 -1.08 6.73
CA SER A 70 -9.84 -1.41 5.37
C SER A 70 -10.40 -0.19 4.63
N THR A 71 -11.20 0.63 5.32
CA THR A 71 -11.75 1.86 4.76
C THR A 71 -10.63 2.84 4.39
N TYR A 72 -9.65 3.05 5.26
CA TYR A 72 -8.54 3.96 4.94
C TYR A 72 -7.71 3.48 3.75
N LEU A 73 -7.43 2.18 3.64
CA LEU A 73 -6.70 1.64 2.49
C LEU A 73 -7.48 1.82 1.18
N GLN A 74 -8.80 1.64 1.20
CA GLN A 74 -9.66 1.88 0.04
C GLN A 74 -9.68 3.37 -0.35
N LEU A 75 -9.76 4.26 0.63
CA LEU A 75 -9.73 5.71 0.40
C LEU A 75 -8.41 6.15 -0.24
N VAL A 76 -7.27 5.64 0.25
CA VAL A 76 -5.95 5.91 -0.36
C VAL A 76 -5.93 5.47 -1.83
N ALA A 77 -6.46 4.29 -2.13
CA ALA A 77 -6.51 3.79 -3.51
C ALA A 77 -7.42 4.64 -4.40
N MET A 78 -8.60 5.05 -3.90
CA MET A 78 -9.52 5.92 -4.64
C MET A 78 -8.88 7.28 -4.95
N VAL A 79 -8.18 7.89 -3.98
CA VAL A 79 -7.48 9.17 -4.18
C VAL A 79 -6.39 9.03 -5.24
N GLN A 80 -5.58 7.97 -5.20
CA GLN A 80 -4.53 7.74 -6.19
C GLN A 80 -5.11 7.51 -7.60
N LEU A 81 -6.16 6.70 -7.73
CA LEU A 81 -6.82 6.46 -9.01
C LEU A 81 -7.46 7.75 -9.55
N GLY A 82 -8.12 8.53 -8.69
CA GLY A 82 -8.69 9.83 -9.06
C GLY A 82 -7.63 10.83 -9.54
N ALA A 83 -6.47 10.88 -8.88
CA ALA A 83 -5.37 11.74 -9.29
C ALA A 83 -4.79 11.34 -10.65
N ILE A 84 -4.59 10.03 -10.88
CA ILE A 84 -4.12 9.51 -12.17
C ILE A 84 -5.12 9.79 -13.28
N ALA A 85 -6.42 9.54 -13.02
CA ALA A 85 -7.48 9.78 -13.99
C ALA A 85 -7.63 11.29 -14.32
N GLY A 86 -7.57 12.15 -13.30
CA GLY A 86 -7.63 13.61 -13.49
C GLY A 86 -6.45 14.14 -14.30
N LEU A 87 -5.23 13.70 -13.99
CA LEU A 87 -4.04 14.05 -14.79
C LEU A 87 -4.21 13.56 -16.24
N ALA A 88 -4.58 12.29 -16.43
CA ALA A 88 -4.79 11.73 -17.77
C ALA A 88 -5.86 12.52 -18.57
N TRP A 89 -6.94 12.93 -17.91
CA TRP A 89 -7.98 13.77 -18.51
C TRP A 89 -7.46 15.14 -18.92
N THR A 90 -6.70 15.82 -18.07
CA THR A 90 -6.10 17.13 -18.39
C THR A 90 -5.12 17.06 -19.56
N PHE A 91 -4.40 15.95 -19.73
CA PHE A 91 -3.49 15.76 -20.87
C PHE A 91 -4.17 15.23 -22.14
N ALA A 92 -5.41 14.73 -22.03
CA ALA A 92 -6.17 14.19 -23.16
C ALA A 92 -7.05 15.24 -23.87
N ILE A 93 -7.19 16.43 -23.29
CA ILE A 93 -7.86 17.61 -23.84
C ILE A 93 -6.80 18.59 -24.34
#